data_AF-A0A8J6AQH0-F1
#
_entry.id   AF-A0A8J6AQH0-F1
#
_cell.length_a   1.000
_cell.length_b   1.000
_cell.length_c   1.000
_cell.angle_alpha   90.00
_cell.angle_beta   90.00
_cell.angle_gamma   90.00
#
_symmetry.space_group_name_H-M   'P 1'
#
loop_
_entity.id
_entity.type
_entity.pdbx_description
1 polymer ?
#
loop_
_entity_poly.entity_id
_entity_poly.type
_entity_poly.pdbx_seq_one_letter_code
_entity_poly.pdbx_strand_id
1 'polypeptide(L)'
;MQCQSIFGPDAREAPHPCYEAVNTIGDQYGNCAVTGTNTYMACSKQHVMCGNIQCVNIKKLPDLPDHTIIISTHLHKQNLMCWGIGYHLATESVNIPNFAFIGDGTSCGKNLVCINRTCVKKSSVIRYDCAINKCNRRGFCNNLKNCHCMYGWAPPFCEKPGRGGSINSGTPGIPVKEPEPNIRIVSIIVIRLILLVVSAVLVYLWGILERALAKKENPTPKTEAGKTPKQKSRETKKH
;
A
#
# COMPACT_ATOMS: atom_id res chain seq x y z
N MET A 1 0.76 10.82 -12.23
CA MET A 1 0.31 11.21 -10.88
C MET A 1 -0.40 12.55 -10.86
N GLN A 2 0.13 13.61 -11.50
CA GLN A 2 -0.48 14.95 -11.44
C GLN A 2 -1.94 14.99 -11.94
N CYS A 3 -2.27 14.32 -13.06
CA CYS A 3 -3.68 14.19 -13.48
C CYS A 3 -4.57 13.52 -12.42
N GLN A 4 -4.04 12.56 -11.68
CA GLN A 4 -4.81 11.84 -10.66
C GLN A 4 -5.03 12.69 -9.42
N SER A 5 -4.06 13.51 -9.02
CA SER A 5 -4.23 14.45 -7.91
C SER A 5 -5.21 15.58 -8.24
N ILE A 6 -5.35 15.93 -9.51
CA ILE A 6 -6.25 16.99 -9.96
C ILE A 6 -7.67 16.46 -10.22
N PHE A 7 -7.80 15.41 -11.03
CA PHE A 7 -9.07 14.94 -11.58
C PHE A 7 -9.57 13.62 -10.96
N GLY A 8 -8.82 13.07 -10.01
CA GLY A 8 -9.16 11.82 -9.32
C GLY A 8 -8.45 10.58 -9.89
N PRO A 9 -8.59 9.42 -9.23
CA PRO A 9 -7.72 8.25 -9.41
C PRO A 9 -7.75 7.65 -10.83
N ASP A 10 -8.89 7.77 -11.52
CA ASP A 10 -9.08 7.25 -12.88
C ASP A 10 -8.39 8.10 -13.95
N ALA A 11 -8.08 9.37 -13.67
CA ALA A 11 -7.49 10.26 -14.64
C ALA A 11 -6.08 9.81 -15.04
N ARG A 12 -5.73 9.99 -16.30
CA ARG A 12 -4.41 9.64 -16.84
C ARG A 12 -3.79 10.80 -17.59
N GLU A 13 -2.47 10.73 -17.75
CA GLU A 13 -1.73 11.60 -18.67
C GLU A 13 -2.32 11.49 -20.07
N ALA A 14 -2.54 12.63 -20.72
CA ALA A 14 -3.00 12.65 -22.09
C ALA A 14 -1.90 12.21 -23.07
N PRO A 15 -2.25 11.67 -24.24
CA PRO A 15 -1.25 11.42 -25.27
C PRO A 15 -0.76 12.73 -25.90
N HIS A 16 0.41 12.67 -26.55
CA HIS A 16 1.07 13.82 -27.19
C HIS A 16 0.15 14.74 -28.04
N PRO A 17 -0.82 14.22 -28.83
CA PRO A 17 -1.69 15.08 -29.62
C PRO A 17 -2.49 16.11 -28.80
N CYS A 18 -2.87 15.80 -27.55
CA CYS A 18 -3.54 16.76 -26.68
C CYS A 18 -2.63 17.95 -26.35
N TYR A 19 -1.39 17.64 -25.97
CA TYR A 19 -0.39 18.65 -25.65
C TYR A 19 -0.02 19.47 -26.88
N GLU A 20 0.22 18.84 -28.03
CA GLU A 20 0.52 19.56 -29.27
C GLU A 20 -0.64 20.47 -29.68
N ALA A 21 -1.89 19.99 -29.65
CA ALA A 21 -3.03 20.78 -30.09
C ALA A 21 -3.31 21.99 -29.19
N VAL A 22 -3.10 21.86 -27.88
CA VAL A 22 -3.44 22.91 -26.90
C VAL A 22 -2.25 23.83 -26.64
N ASN A 23 -1.06 23.29 -26.36
CA ASN A 23 0.06 24.10 -25.88
C ASN A 23 0.74 24.93 -26.99
N THR A 24 0.51 24.61 -28.27
CA THR A 24 0.99 25.46 -29.38
C THR A 24 0.08 26.65 -29.66
N ILE A 25 -1.10 26.75 -29.03
CA ILE A 25 -2.01 27.88 -29.22
C ILE A 25 -1.41 29.14 -28.59
N GLY A 26 -0.87 29.02 -27.37
CA GLY A 26 -0.33 30.17 -26.64
C GLY A 26 -1.45 31.03 -26.05
N ASP A 27 -2.34 30.42 -25.29
CA ASP A 27 -3.44 31.08 -24.57
C ASP A 27 -3.46 30.69 -23.10
N GLN A 28 -4.49 31.11 -22.36
CA GLN A 28 -4.65 30.79 -20.94
C GLN A 28 -4.81 29.29 -20.64
N TYR A 29 -5.14 28.47 -21.63
CA TYR A 29 -5.39 27.04 -21.50
C TYR A 29 -4.20 26.18 -21.95
N GLY A 30 -3.34 26.74 -22.82
CA GLY A 30 -2.17 26.07 -23.36
C GLY A 30 -1.05 27.03 -23.71
N ASN A 31 -0.02 27.08 -22.87
CA ASN A 31 1.17 27.89 -23.08
C ASN A 31 2.41 27.32 -22.36
N CYS A 32 3.58 27.87 -22.69
CA CYS A 32 4.87 27.58 -22.05
C CYS A 32 5.39 28.74 -21.20
N ALA A 33 4.73 29.89 -21.19
CA ALA A 33 5.02 30.98 -20.27
C ALA A 33 3.86 31.98 -20.24
N VAL A 34 3.71 32.63 -19.10
CA VAL A 34 2.88 33.82 -18.92
C VAL A 34 3.85 34.98 -18.74
N THR A 35 3.86 35.90 -19.69
CA THR A 35 4.85 36.99 -19.76
C THR A 35 4.29 38.34 -19.31
N GLY A 36 2.98 38.42 -19.07
CA GLY A 36 2.29 39.60 -18.58
C GLY A 36 0.80 39.33 -18.40
N THR A 37 0.03 40.37 -18.14
CA THR A 37 -1.43 40.29 -18.00
C THR A 37 -2.07 39.82 -19.30
N ASN A 38 -2.63 38.61 -19.30
CA ASN A 38 -3.26 38.01 -20.47
C ASN A 38 -2.31 37.79 -21.67
N THR A 39 -0.99 37.76 -21.43
CA THR A 39 0.02 37.51 -22.45
C THR A 39 0.65 36.15 -22.23
N TYR A 40 0.50 35.29 -23.24
CA TYR A 40 0.89 33.89 -23.19
C TYR A 40 1.86 33.57 -24.32
N MET A 41 2.85 32.73 -24.03
CA MET A 41 3.83 32.27 -25.00
C MET A 41 3.47 30.86 -25.46
N ALA A 42 3.18 30.70 -26.75
CA ALA A 42 2.99 29.39 -27.36
C ALA A 42 4.24 28.50 -27.17
N CYS A 43 4.01 27.22 -26.93
CA CYS A 43 5.08 26.24 -26.88
C CYS A 43 5.59 25.92 -28.29
N SER A 44 6.90 25.74 -28.43
CA SER A 44 7.46 25.02 -29.58
C SER A 44 7.16 23.53 -29.46
N LYS A 45 7.16 22.79 -30.58
CA LYS A 45 6.90 21.34 -30.60
C LYS A 45 7.77 20.54 -29.63
N GLN A 46 9.01 20.99 -29.40
CA GLN A 46 9.92 20.33 -28.47
C GLN A 46 9.50 20.48 -27.00
N HIS A 47 8.70 21.49 -26.66
CA HIS A 47 8.35 21.86 -25.29
C HIS A 47 6.87 21.70 -24.95
N VAL A 48 6.03 21.25 -25.89
CA VAL A 48 4.58 21.05 -25.67
C VAL A 48 4.29 20.10 -24.50
N MET A 49 5.16 19.12 -24.25
CA MET A 49 5.05 18.19 -23.11
C MET A 49 5.51 18.79 -21.76
N CYS A 50 5.81 20.09 -21.70
CA CYS A 50 6.19 20.81 -20.48
C CYS A 50 5.39 22.10 -20.24
N GLY A 51 4.39 22.38 -21.09
CA GLY A 51 3.47 23.51 -20.95
C GLY A 51 2.34 23.22 -19.96
N ASN A 52 1.12 23.66 -20.29
CA ASN A 52 -0.06 23.31 -19.52
C ASN A 52 -0.29 21.79 -19.50
N ILE A 53 -0.77 21.28 -18.37
CA ILE A 53 -1.11 19.88 -18.19
C ILE A 53 -2.36 19.51 -19.01
N GLN A 54 -2.33 18.33 -19.63
CA GLN A 54 -3.45 17.72 -20.32
C GLN A 54 -3.68 16.31 -19.79
N CYS A 55 -4.94 15.97 -19.54
CA CYS A 55 -5.36 14.72 -18.93
C CYS A 55 -6.49 14.08 -19.75
N VAL A 56 -6.67 12.77 -19.58
CA VAL A 56 -7.71 11.97 -20.21
C VAL A 56 -8.37 11.05 -19.18
N ASN A 57 -9.44 10.35 -19.59
CA ASN A 57 -10.20 9.41 -18.76
C ASN A 57 -10.86 10.08 -17.53
N ILE A 58 -11.38 11.29 -17.71
CA ILE A 58 -12.16 12.00 -16.70
C ILE A 58 -13.63 11.67 -16.88
N LYS A 59 -14.20 10.97 -15.91
CA LYS A 59 -15.63 10.57 -15.92
C LYS A 59 -16.53 11.58 -15.23
N LYS A 60 -16.03 12.19 -14.16
CA LYS A 60 -16.71 13.19 -13.34
C LYS A 60 -15.70 14.22 -12.91
N LEU A 61 -16.07 15.49 -12.96
CA LEU A 61 -15.26 16.58 -12.44
C LEU A 61 -15.28 16.54 -10.91
N PRO A 62 -14.10 16.56 -10.24
CA PRO A 62 -14.04 16.67 -8.80
C PRO A 62 -14.41 18.09 -8.34
N ASP A 63 -14.63 18.22 -7.03
CA ASP A 63 -14.74 19.52 -6.40
C ASP A 63 -13.36 20.19 -6.40
N LEU A 64 -13.25 21.33 -7.07
CA LEU A 64 -12.00 22.06 -7.28
C LEU A 64 -12.10 23.43 -6.63
N PRO A 65 -10.98 24.05 -6.23
CA PRO A 65 -10.99 25.37 -5.62
C PRO A 65 -11.74 26.39 -6.47
N ASP A 66 -12.39 27.35 -5.81
CA ASP A 66 -13.06 28.47 -6.48
C ASP A 66 -12.11 29.14 -7.48
N HIS A 67 -12.66 29.60 -8.59
CA HIS A 67 -11.93 30.19 -9.72
C HIS A 67 -10.99 29.23 -10.48
N THR A 68 -11.11 27.91 -10.29
CA THR A 68 -10.46 26.94 -11.18
C THR A 68 -11.18 26.87 -12.52
N ILE A 69 -10.46 27.15 -13.62
CA ILE A 69 -11.00 27.03 -14.97
C ILE A 69 -10.60 25.68 -15.55
N ILE A 70 -11.59 24.88 -15.93
CA ILE A 70 -11.39 23.58 -16.59
C ILE A 70 -11.76 23.73 -18.06
N ILE A 71 -10.91 23.22 -18.93
CA ILE A 71 -11.17 23.16 -20.37
C ILE A 71 -11.26 21.71 -20.82
N SER A 72 -12.16 21.44 -21.77
CA SER A 72 -12.18 20.18 -22.50
C SER A 72 -12.01 20.46 -23.99
N THR A 73 -11.15 19.69 -24.65
CA THR A 73 -10.82 19.85 -26.07
C THR A 73 -11.02 18.52 -26.78
N HIS A 74 -11.90 18.50 -27.77
CA HIS A 74 -12.15 17.30 -28.57
C HIS A 74 -11.27 17.28 -29.82
N LEU A 75 -10.33 16.34 -29.87
CA LEU A 75 -9.55 16.07 -31.07
C LEU A 75 -10.29 15.05 -31.94
N HIS A 76 -11.19 15.56 -32.79
CA HIS A 76 -12.08 14.75 -33.64
C HIS A 76 -11.33 13.71 -34.49
N LYS A 77 -10.16 14.05 -35.03
CA LYS A 77 -9.37 13.14 -35.88
C LYS A 77 -8.90 11.89 -35.13
N GLN A 78 -8.68 12.00 -33.82
CA GLN A 78 -8.23 10.90 -32.96
C GLN A 78 -9.36 10.36 -32.07
N ASN A 79 -10.58 10.92 -32.16
CA ASN A 79 -11.70 10.68 -31.27
C ASN A 79 -11.29 10.75 -29.79
N LEU A 80 -10.58 11.82 -29.42
CA LEU A 80 -9.91 11.96 -28.13
C LEU A 80 -10.37 13.21 -27.40
N MET A 81 -10.85 13.04 -26.17
CA MET A 81 -11.20 14.15 -25.26
C MET A 81 -10.04 14.45 -24.32
N CYS A 82 -9.43 15.62 -24.51
CA CYS A 82 -8.37 16.16 -23.67
C CYS A 82 -8.97 17.11 -22.62
N TRP A 83 -8.42 17.12 -21.42
CA TRP A 83 -8.86 17.98 -20.33
C TRP A 83 -7.68 18.71 -19.71
N GLY A 84 -7.81 20.02 -19.50
CA GLY A 84 -6.75 20.85 -18.93
C GLY A 84 -7.27 21.83 -17.90
N ILE A 85 -6.34 22.52 -17.25
CA ILE A 85 -6.63 23.64 -16.33
C ILE A 85 -6.09 24.93 -16.94
N GLY A 86 -6.94 25.94 -16.98
CA GLY A 86 -6.56 27.29 -17.37
C GLY A 86 -5.77 27.99 -16.28
N TYR A 87 -4.78 28.78 -16.68
CA TYR A 87 -3.98 29.60 -15.79
C TYR A 87 -4.22 31.09 -16.03
N HIS A 88 -4.47 31.84 -14.96
CA HIS A 88 -4.62 33.29 -15.00
C HIS A 88 -3.91 33.91 -13.79
N LEU A 89 -3.26 35.07 -13.94
CA LEU A 89 -2.50 35.69 -12.84
C LEU A 89 -3.34 35.97 -11.58
N ALA A 90 -4.66 36.17 -11.73
CA ALA A 90 -5.56 36.27 -10.58
C ALA A 90 -5.56 35.00 -9.70
N THR A 91 -5.28 33.81 -10.26
CA THR A 91 -5.18 32.58 -9.47
C THR A 91 -3.95 32.55 -8.56
N GLU A 92 -2.87 33.30 -8.88
CA GLU A 92 -1.73 33.46 -7.96
C GLU A 92 -2.14 34.27 -6.72
N SER A 93 -2.97 35.29 -6.89
CA SER A 93 -3.41 36.16 -5.80
C SER A 93 -4.28 35.46 -4.74
N VAL A 94 -4.88 34.32 -5.08
CA VAL A 94 -5.69 33.48 -4.18
C VAL A 94 -4.93 32.26 -3.64
N ASN A 95 -3.60 32.23 -3.81
CA ASN A 95 -2.72 31.20 -3.23
C ASN A 95 -3.08 29.75 -3.62
N ILE A 96 -3.70 29.56 -4.79
CA ILE A 96 -4.03 28.24 -5.33
C ILE A 96 -2.74 27.62 -5.88
N PRO A 97 -2.34 26.41 -5.45
CA PRO A 97 -1.17 25.75 -6.02
C PRO A 97 -1.33 25.62 -7.53
N ASN A 98 -0.29 25.98 -8.28
CA ASN A 98 -0.37 26.04 -9.73
C ASN A 98 -0.40 24.63 -10.34
N PHE A 99 -1.60 24.05 -10.41
CA PHE A 99 -1.86 22.76 -11.03
C PHE A 99 -2.00 22.85 -12.54
N ALA A 100 -1.98 24.05 -13.12
CA ALA A 100 -2.20 24.26 -14.55
C ALA A 100 -1.01 23.80 -15.40
N PHE A 101 0.21 23.76 -14.84
CA PHE A 101 1.42 23.38 -15.55
C PHE A 101 1.99 22.05 -15.11
N ILE A 102 2.74 21.43 -16.01
CA ILE A 102 3.50 20.22 -15.72
C ILE A 102 4.63 20.54 -14.74
N GLY A 103 4.73 19.76 -13.66
CA GLY A 103 5.75 19.97 -12.64
C GLY A 103 7.17 19.68 -13.13
N ASP A 104 8.13 20.43 -12.60
CA ASP A 104 9.56 20.22 -12.87
C ASP A 104 10.02 18.81 -12.48
N GLY A 105 10.93 18.25 -13.27
CA GLY A 105 11.41 16.87 -13.14
C GLY A 105 10.53 15.83 -13.84
N THR A 106 9.33 16.19 -14.31
CA THR A 106 8.47 15.29 -15.09
C THR A 106 9.16 14.89 -16.39
N SER A 107 9.06 13.61 -16.78
CA SER A 107 9.63 13.16 -18.05
C SER A 107 8.81 13.67 -19.22
N CYS A 108 9.48 14.29 -20.19
CA CYS A 108 8.89 14.75 -21.45
C CYS A 108 9.41 13.98 -22.67
N GLY A 109 10.12 12.87 -22.44
CA GLY A 109 10.73 12.04 -23.48
C GLY A 109 11.91 11.22 -22.98
N LYS A 110 12.46 10.38 -23.85
CA LYS A 110 13.60 9.52 -23.52
C LYS A 110 14.82 10.36 -23.14
N ASN A 111 15.30 10.21 -21.91
CA ASN A 111 16.40 11.00 -21.33
C ASN A 111 16.13 12.52 -21.26
N LEU A 112 14.86 12.94 -21.28
CA LEU A 112 14.44 14.34 -21.19
C LEU A 112 13.53 14.56 -19.98
N VAL A 113 13.60 15.76 -19.40
CA VAL A 113 12.77 16.19 -18.27
C VAL A 113 12.34 17.64 -18.44
N CYS A 114 11.19 17.99 -17.88
CA CYS A 114 10.70 19.37 -17.81
C CYS A 114 11.45 20.14 -16.73
N ILE A 115 11.97 21.32 -17.09
CA ILE A 115 12.50 22.31 -16.16
C ILE A 115 12.07 23.69 -16.65
N ASN A 116 11.43 24.46 -15.77
CA ASN A 116 10.94 25.80 -16.06
C ASN A 116 10.16 25.84 -17.40
N ARG A 117 9.23 24.90 -17.57
CA ARG A 117 8.37 24.74 -18.76
C ARG A 117 9.11 24.41 -20.07
N THR A 118 10.37 23.97 -19.99
CA THR A 118 11.17 23.54 -21.13
C THR A 118 11.57 22.08 -21.02
N CYS A 119 11.50 21.35 -22.14
CA CYS A 119 11.93 19.96 -22.20
C CYS A 119 13.44 19.88 -22.51
N VAL A 120 14.22 19.53 -21.50
CA VAL A 120 15.69 19.57 -21.54
C VAL A 120 16.31 18.20 -21.27
N LYS A 121 17.58 18.02 -21.61
CA LYS A 121 18.31 16.77 -21.36
C LYS A 121 18.41 16.52 -19.85
N LYS A 122 18.04 15.33 -19.41
CA LYS A 122 18.16 14.92 -18.00
C LYS A 122 19.60 15.12 -17.48
N SER A 123 20.61 14.86 -18.31
CA SER A 123 22.02 15.02 -17.96
C SER A 123 22.47 16.48 -17.79
N SER A 124 21.80 17.46 -18.40
CA SER A 124 22.15 18.88 -18.22
C SER A 124 21.64 19.44 -16.88
N VAL A 125 20.58 18.82 -16.34
CA VAL A 125 19.93 19.23 -15.08
C VAL A 125 20.45 18.39 -13.92
N ILE A 126 20.41 17.08 -14.06
CA ILE A 126 20.84 16.12 -13.05
C ILE A 126 22.27 15.73 -13.39
N ARG A 127 23.23 16.47 -12.84
CA ARG A 127 24.65 16.06 -12.83
C ARG A 127 24.82 14.94 -11.81
N TYR A 128 24.45 13.73 -12.21
CA TYR A 128 24.63 12.53 -11.41
C TYR A 128 26.11 12.14 -11.40
N ASP A 129 26.83 12.60 -10.38
CA ASP A 129 28.24 12.29 -10.09
C ASP A 129 28.37 11.14 -9.08
N CYS A 130 27.36 10.26 -9.05
CA CYS A 130 27.25 9.18 -8.09
C CYS A 130 27.23 7.81 -8.77
N ALA A 131 28.26 7.53 -9.55
CA ALA A 131 28.41 6.21 -10.14
C ALA A 131 28.35 5.10 -9.06
N ILE A 132 27.74 3.96 -9.39
CA ILE A 132 27.48 2.83 -8.46
C ILE A 132 28.76 2.35 -7.74
N ASN A 133 29.92 2.51 -8.37
CA ASN A 133 31.23 2.22 -7.80
C ASN A 133 31.62 3.15 -6.64
N LYS A 134 31.15 4.40 -6.58
CA LYS A 134 31.42 5.36 -5.49
C LYS A 134 31.04 4.80 -4.12
N CYS A 135 29.94 4.05 -4.07
CA CYS A 135 29.44 3.42 -2.85
C CYS A 135 29.83 1.94 -2.74
N ASN A 136 30.90 1.52 -3.45
CA ASN A 136 31.40 0.15 -3.49
C ASN A 136 30.32 -0.92 -3.78
N ARG A 137 29.26 -0.56 -4.53
CA ARG A 137 28.06 -1.40 -4.75
C ARG A 137 27.38 -1.90 -3.47
N ARG A 138 27.62 -1.22 -2.34
CA ARG A 138 27.19 -1.57 -0.97
C ARG A 138 26.37 -0.46 -0.33
N GLY A 139 25.84 0.44 -1.15
CA GLY A 139 25.04 1.56 -0.73
C GLY A 139 24.45 2.31 -1.91
N PHE A 140 23.55 3.24 -1.59
CA PHE A 140 22.86 4.08 -2.57
C PHE A 140 23.24 5.53 -2.36
N CYS A 141 23.45 6.27 -3.44
CA CYS A 141 23.74 7.69 -3.32
C CYS A 141 22.45 8.49 -3.06
N ASN A 142 22.48 9.36 -2.04
CA ASN A 142 21.38 10.25 -1.69
C ASN A 142 21.38 11.56 -2.51
N ASN A 143 20.36 12.41 -2.30
CA ASN A 143 20.22 13.72 -2.97
C ASN A 143 21.35 14.72 -2.65
N LEU A 144 22.09 14.51 -1.55
CA LEU A 144 23.29 15.28 -1.18
C LEU A 144 24.58 14.69 -1.76
N LYS A 145 24.46 13.73 -2.67
CA LYS A 145 25.58 13.07 -3.35
C LYS A 145 26.46 12.20 -2.44
N ASN A 146 25.95 11.80 -1.28
CA ASN A 146 26.67 10.95 -0.33
C ASN A 146 26.13 9.53 -0.33
N CYS A 147 26.98 8.55 -0.04
CA CYS A 147 26.54 7.16 0.05
C CYS A 147 25.76 6.93 1.34
N HIS A 148 24.59 6.32 1.18
CA HIS A 148 23.84 5.67 2.23
C HIS A 148 24.17 4.17 2.16
N CYS A 149 25.04 3.74 3.07
CA CYS A 149 25.55 2.39 3.15
C CYS A 149 24.53 1.43 3.73
N MET A 150 24.52 0.21 3.18
CA MET A 150 23.76 -0.91 3.73
C MET A 150 24.34 -1.33 5.08
N TYR A 151 23.54 -2.04 5.87
CA TYR A 151 24.00 -2.66 7.10
C TYR A 151 25.25 -3.52 6.85
N GLY A 152 26.24 -3.42 7.75
CA GLY A 152 27.54 -4.05 7.58
C GLY A 152 28.62 -3.13 6.98
N TRP A 153 28.27 -1.96 6.44
CA TRP A 153 29.22 -1.03 5.81
C TRP A 153 29.14 0.39 6.39
N ALA A 154 30.27 1.06 6.49
CA ALA A 154 30.38 2.43 7.00
C ALA A 154 30.43 3.46 5.86
N PRO A 155 29.75 4.61 5.98
CA PRO A 155 30.02 5.77 5.12
C PRO A 155 31.46 6.28 5.30
N PRO A 156 32.04 7.04 4.35
CA PRO A 156 31.40 7.70 3.21
C PRO A 156 31.31 6.88 1.91
N PHE A 157 32.04 5.77 1.78
CA PHE A 157 32.12 5.00 0.52
C PHE A 157 31.62 3.55 0.63
N CYS A 158 31.15 3.12 1.81
CA CYS A 158 30.68 1.74 2.05
C CYS A 158 31.76 0.67 1.82
N GLU A 159 33.02 1.03 2.06
CA GLU A 159 34.18 0.15 1.89
C GLU A 159 34.54 -0.59 3.18
N LYS A 160 34.44 0.10 4.32
CA LYS A 160 34.83 -0.44 5.64
C LYS A 160 33.61 -1.02 6.37
N PRO A 161 33.79 -2.02 7.25
CA PRO A 161 32.72 -2.52 8.09
C PRO A 161 32.08 -1.42 8.95
N GLY A 162 30.75 -1.46 9.11
CA GLY A 162 30.02 -0.46 9.89
C GLY A 162 28.54 -0.79 10.09
N ARG A 163 27.80 0.09 10.77
CA ARG A 163 26.37 -0.13 11.06
C ARG A 163 25.42 0.30 9.91
N GLY A 164 25.96 0.71 8.76
CA GLY A 164 25.19 1.33 7.69
C GLY A 164 25.03 2.84 7.88
N GLY A 165 24.18 3.44 7.06
CA GLY A 165 23.82 4.85 7.15
C GLY A 165 24.60 5.75 6.20
N SER A 166 24.45 7.05 6.37
CA SER A 166 25.10 8.07 5.56
C SER A 166 25.85 9.04 6.45
N ILE A 167 26.84 9.75 5.90
CA ILE A 167 27.47 10.88 6.61
C ILE A 167 26.44 11.94 7.03
N ASN A 168 25.30 12.02 6.33
CA ASN A 168 24.25 13.01 6.62
C ASN A 168 23.27 12.54 7.69
N SER A 169 22.82 11.28 7.61
CA SER A 169 21.77 10.75 8.48
C SER A 169 22.32 10.01 9.71
N GLY A 170 23.64 9.83 9.78
CA GLY A 170 24.29 8.98 10.79
C GLY A 170 24.00 7.50 10.57
N THR A 171 24.35 6.68 11.55
CA THR A 171 24.05 5.25 11.54
C THR A 171 22.56 5.01 11.78
N PRO A 172 21.92 4.04 11.09
CA PRO A 172 20.60 3.55 11.49
C PRO A 172 20.66 3.17 12.97
N GLY A 173 19.66 3.60 13.74
CA GLY A 173 19.54 3.19 15.14
C GLY A 173 19.61 1.67 15.26
N ILE A 174 20.02 1.18 16.44
CA ILE A 174 19.97 -0.26 16.72
C ILE A 174 18.55 -0.73 16.39
N PRO A 175 18.35 -1.69 15.46
CA PRO A 175 17.02 -2.23 15.24
C PRO A 175 16.56 -2.70 16.61
N VAL A 176 15.46 -2.09 17.09
CA VAL A 176 14.87 -2.48 18.37
C VAL A 176 14.67 -3.97 18.24
N LYS A 177 15.45 -4.75 18.99
CA LYS A 177 15.27 -6.20 19.07
C LYS A 177 13.81 -6.33 19.45
N GLU A 178 12.98 -6.92 18.59
CA GLU A 178 11.59 -7.17 18.96
C GLU A 178 11.62 -7.79 20.35
N PRO A 179 10.81 -7.28 21.30
CA PRO A 179 10.87 -7.77 22.67
C PRO A 179 10.71 -9.28 22.60
N GLU A 180 11.78 -10.01 22.97
CA GLU A 180 11.75 -11.45 23.12
C GLU A 180 10.45 -11.78 23.86
N PRO A 181 9.59 -12.67 23.33
CA PRO A 181 8.30 -12.94 23.95
C PRO A 181 8.56 -13.30 25.41
N ASN A 182 8.06 -12.45 26.31
CA ASN A 182 8.40 -12.55 27.72
C ASN A 182 8.05 -13.97 28.18
N ILE A 183 9.08 -14.74 28.59
CA ILE A 183 8.94 -16.15 28.98
C ILE A 183 7.80 -16.32 30.00
N ARG A 184 7.56 -15.30 30.84
CA ARG A 184 6.43 -15.28 31.77
C ARG A 184 5.07 -15.28 31.08
N ILE A 185 4.88 -14.50 30.01
CA ILE A 185 3.62 -14.45 29.25
C ILE A 185 3.37 -15.79 28.56
N VAL A 186 4.38 -16.36 27.92
CA VAL A 186 4.28 -17.68 27.28
C VAL A 186 3.92 -18.75 28.31
N SER A 187 4.59 -18.72 29.48
CA SER A 187 4.31 -19.65 30.57
C SER A 187 2.87 -19.54 31.10
N ILE A 188 2.34 -18.33 31.26
CA ILE A 188 0.96 -18.09 31.72
C ILE A 188 -0.05 -18.66 30.71
N ILE A 189 0.17 -18.44 29.41
CA ILE A 189 -0.71 -18.95 28.35
C ILE A 189 -0.73 -20.49 28.36
N VAL A 190 0.44 -21.12 28.46
CA VAL A 190 0.55 -22.59 28.51
C VAL A 190 -0.15 -23.16 29.74
N ILE A 191 0.06 -22.56 30.93
CA ILE A 191 -0.60 -22.99 32.16
C ILE A 191 -2.13 -22.88 32.04
N ARG A 192 -2.64 -21.78 31.47
CA ARG A 192 -4.09 -21.59 31.26
C ARG A 192 -4.68 -22.65 30.32
N LEU A 193 -3.97 -23.02 29.26
CA LEU A 193 -4.41 -24.07 28.34
C LEU A 193 -4.43 -25.44 29.03
N ILE A 194 -3.40 -25.76 29.82
CA ILE A 194 -3.36 -27.03 30.58
C ILE A 194 -4.53 -27.10 31.56
N LEU A 195 -4.80 -26.04 32.31
CA LEU A 195 -5.91 -26.00 33.27
C LEU A 195 -7.28 -26.16 32.59
N LEU A 196 -7.46 -25.61 31.38
CA LEU A 196 -8.69 -25.76 30.59
C LEU A 196 -8.86 -27.22 30.13
N VAL A 197 -7.80 -27.87 29.65
CA VAL A 197 -7.87 -29.27 29.26
C VAL A 197 -8.17 -30.17 30.46
N VAL A 198 -7.52 -29.93 31.59
CA VAL A 198 -7.76 -30.69 32.83
C VAL A 198 -9.20 -30.52 33.30
N SER A 199 -9.75 -29.30 33.31
CA SER A 199 -11.14 -29.08 33.71
C SER A 199 -12.13 -29.77 32.77
N ALA A 200 -11.90 -29.72 31.46
CA ALA A 200 -12.74 -30.41 30.48
C ALA A 200 -12.72 -31.94 30.67
N VAL A 201 -11.54 -32.52 30.95
CA VAL A 201 -11.39 -33.96 31.24
C VAL A 201 -12.11 -34.33 32.53
N LEU A 202 -11.98 -33.53 33.60
CA LEU A 202 -12.68 -33.78 34.86
C LEU A 202 -14.20 -33.75 34.69
N VAL A 203 -14.74 -32.77 33.95
CA VAL A 203 -16.19 -32.70 33.63
C VAL A 203 -16.62 -33.91 32.81
N TYR A 204 -15.81 -34.33 31.82
CA TYR A 204 -16.11 -35.49 31.00
C TYR A 204 -16.14 -36.79 31.83
N LEU A 205 -15.13 -37.00 32.68
CA LEU A 205 -15.05 -38.17 33.56
C LEU A 205 -16.16 -38.18 34.60
N TRP A 206 -16.51 -37.02 35.17
CA TRP A 206 -17.64 -36.87 36.08
C TRP A 206 -18.96 -37.24 35.40
N GLY A 207 -19.17 -36.77 34.16
CA GLY A 207 -20.34 -37.13 33.37
C GLY A 207 -20.42 -38.62 33.03
N ILE A 208 -19.29 -39.30 32.85
CA ILE A 208 -19.25 -40.77 32.69
C ILE A 208 -19.62 -41.46 34.02
N LEU A 209 -19.07 -40.99 35.13
CA LEU A 209 -19.31 -41.55 36.46
C LEU A 209 -20.80 -41.47 36.82
N GLU A 210 -21.45 -40.33 36.60
CA GLU A 210 -22.90 -40.17 36.83
C GLU A 210 -23.72 -41.13 35.97
N ARG A 211 -23.38 -41.29 34.69
CA ARG A 211 -24.04 -42.25 33.80
C ARG A 211 -23.84 -43.71 34.26
N ALA A 212 -22.67 -44.04 34.80
CA ALA A 212 -22.38 -45.38 35.32
C ALA A 212 -23.12 -45.67 36.63
N LEU A 213 -23.25 -44.67 37.52
CA LEU A 213 -24.03 -44.76 38.75
C LEU A 213 -25.53 -44.92 38.43
N ALA A 214 -26.08 -44.13 37.50
CA ALA A 214 -27.46 -44.25 37.05
C ALA A 214 -27.78 -45.62 36.42
N LYS A 215 -26.79 -46.27 35.79
CA LYS A 215 -26.95 -47.61 35.19
C LYS A 215 -26.99 -48.74 36.23
N LYS A 216 -26.40 -48.55 37.42
CA LYS A 216 -26.43 -49.55 38.52
C LYS A 216 -27.80 -49.66 39.19
N GLU A 217 -28.63 -48.62 39.11
CA GLU A 217 -29.91 -48.55 39.82
C GLU A 217 -31.05 -49.30 39.11
N ASN A 218 -30.84 -49.85 37.91
CA ASN A 218 -31.85 -50.63 37.18
C ASN A 218 -31.33 -52.00 36.68
N PRO A 219 -31.54 -53.10 37.43
CA PRO A 219 -31.60 -54.42 36.80
C PRO A 219 -32.75 -55.33 37.31
N THR A 220 -33.48 -55.97 36.40
CA THR A 220 -34.27 -57.21 36.64
C THR A 220 -34.56 -57.90 35.28
N PRO A 221 -34.93 -59.19 35.22
CA PRO A 221 -34.23 -60.41 35.68
C PRO A 221 -34.15 -61.50 34.57
N LYS A 222 -33.40 -62.61 34.76
CA LYS A 222 -33.57 -63.86 33.98
C LYS A 222 -33.37 -65.15 34.78
N THR A 223 -34.00 -66.20 34.24
CA THR A 223 -34.56 -67.47 34.76
C THR A 223 -33.68 -68.71 34.48
N GLU A 224 -34.04 -69.86 35.12
CA GLU A 224 -34.01 -71.29 34.67
C GLU A 224 -33.40 -72.26 35.74
N ALA A 225 -34.11 -73.21 36.36
CA ALA A 225 -34.66 -74.53 35.94
C ALA A 225 -33.59 -75.57 35.52
N GLY A 226 -33.46 -76.81 36.04
CA GLY A 226 -34.15 -77.63 37.05
C GLY A 226 -33.61 -79.09 37.11
N LYS A 227 -34.27 -79.94 37.92
CA LYS A 227 -34.40 -81.43 37.94
C LYS A 227 -33.74 -82.29 39.06
N THR A 228 -34.63 -83.15 39.60
CA THR A 228 -34.69 -84.16 40.70
C THR A 228 -34.12 -85.56 40.26
N PRO A 229 -34.34 -86.78 40.89
CA PRO A 229 -35.19 -87.23 42.05
C PRO A 229 -34.63 -88.36 43.00
N LYS A 230 -35.30 -88.63 44.15
CA LYS A 230 -35.96 -89.94 44.50
C LYS A 230 -36.50 -90.09 45.96
N GLN A 231 -37.80 -90.48 46.04
CA GLN A 231 -38.48 -91.52 46.89
C GLN A 231 -38.40 -91.47 48.43
N LYS A 232 -39.39 -91.84 49.28
CA LYS A 232 -40.56 -92.76 49.29
C LYS A 232 -41.34 -92.42 50.60
N SER A 233 -42.69 -92.43 50.76
CA SER A 233 -43.51 -93.61 51.10
C SER A 233 -44.77 -93.19 51.93
N ARG A 234 -45.96 -93.69 51.52
CA ARG A 234 -47.14 -94.20 52.31
C ARG A 234 -47.98 -93.29 53.23
N GLU A 235 -49.29 -93.13 52.92
CA GLU A 235 -50.50 -93.81 53.50
C GLU A 235 -51.04 -93.06 54.74
N THR A 236 -52.33 -92.76 55.02
CA THR A 236 -53.65 -93.15 54.50
C THR A 236 -54.73 -92.21 55.12
N LYS A 237 -55.86 -91.96 54.41
CA LYS A 237 -57.30 -91.93 54.83
C LYS A 237 -57.74 -91.12 56.11
N LYS A 238 -58.96 -90.57 56.23
CA LYS A 238 -60.29 -90.88 55.64
C LYS A 238 -61.29 -89.76 56.03
N HIS A 239 -62.34 -89.64 55.20
CA HIS A 239 -63.73 -89.17 55.44
C HIS A 239 -63.98 -87.84 56.16
#